data_AF-A0A7K2PJL0-F1
#
_entry.id   AF-A0A7K2PJL0-F1
#
_cell.length_a   1.000
_cell.length_b   1.000
_cell.length_c   1.000
_cell.angle_alpha   90.00
_cell.angle_beta   90.00
_cell.angle_gamma   90.00
#
_symmetry.space_group_name_H-M   'P 1'
#
loop_
_entity.id
_entity.type
_entity.pdbx_description
1 polymer ?
#
loop_
_entity_poly.entity_id
_entity_poly.type
_entity_poly.pdbx_seq_one_letter_code
_entity_poly.pdbx_strand_id
1 'polypeptide(L)'
;MGVYLSDSTTDRFPQETPMSETTVPATRTAASAAAPVIAESSTPRGRRARIALRTLQVVLALFYVIASALPKLIAHPSAAEGFDKMGWGSAGMYTIGVLELAGGIALLIPVLQSVAAVALSGLMVGAFVVQLTYFDGENAATPLILIVPLALIAWARRRHNADLLRLVRRRA
;
A
#
# COMPACT_ATOMS: atom_id res chain seq x y z
N MET A 1 -59.52 9.85 94.55
CA MET A 1 -60.60 8.84 94.56
C MET A 1 -61.17 8.78 93.15
N GLY A 2 -60.80 7.76 92.37
CA GLY A 2 -61.18 7.58 90.95
C GLY A 2 -60.68 6.19 90.54
N VAL A 3 -61.46 5.14 90.77
CA VAL A 3 -62.39 4.49 89.81
C VAL A 3 -61.64 3.74 88.70
N TYR A 4 -61.54 2.42 88.90
CA TYR A 4 -61.72 1.30 87.98
C TYR A 4 -61.80 1.57 86.47
N LEU A 5 -61.08 0.79 85.65
CA LEU A 5 -61.58 -0.47 85.06
C LEU A 5 -60.50 -1.14 84.20
N SER A 6 -60.29 -2.44 84.45
CA SER A 6 -59.68 -3.37 83.50
C SER A 6 -60.51 -3.44 82.22
N ASP A 7 -59.87 -3.59 81.06
CA ASP A 7 -60.16 -4.80 80.28
C ASP A 7 -59.01 -5.19 79.34
N SER A 8 -58.66 -6.46 79.44
CA SER A 8 -57.94 -7.27 78.47
C SER A 8 -58.74 -7.38 77.18
N THR A 9 -58.10 -7.43 75.99
CA THR A 9 -58.55 -8.27 74.85
C THR A 9 -57.59 -8.13 73.65
N THR A 10 -56.87 -9.24 73.41
CA THR A 10 -56.49 -9.86 72.13
C THR A 10 -55.88 -9.06 70.98
N ASP A 11 -54.62 -9.40 70.68
CA ASP A 11 -54.20 -10.07 69.43
C ASP A 11 -54.98 -9.78 68.12
N ARG A 12 -54.32 -9.10 67.17
CA ARG A 12 -54.30 -9.42 65.73
C ARG A 12 -53.36 -8.47 64.95
N PHE A 13 -52.29 -9.07 64.40
CA PHE A 13 -51.49 -8.61 63.26
C PHE A 13 -52.34 -8.41 61.96
N PRO A 14 -51.81 -7.93 60.80
CA PRO A 14 -50.50 -7.34 60.46
C PRO A 14 -50.54 -6.12 59.48
N GLN A 15 -49.37 -5.48 59.30
CA GLN A 15 -48.78 -4.95 58.04
C GLN A 15 -49.66 -4.14 57.07
N GLU A 16 -49.33 -2.85 56.88
CA GLU A 16 -49.08 -2.25 55.56
C GLU A 16 -48.11 -1.06 55.71
N THR A 17 -46.86 -1.24 55.26
CA THR A 17 -45.90 -0.15 55.02
C THR A 17 -46.04 0.34 53.59
N PRO A 18 -46.35 1.63 53.33
CA PRO A 18 -46.11 2.23 52.03
C PRO A 18 -44.79 3.02 52.09
N MET A 19 -43.68 2.40 51.68
CA MET A 19 -42.46 3.13 51.37
C MET A 19 -42.29 3.19 49.85
N SER A 20 -42.71 4.31 49.28
CA SER A 20 -42.31 4.73 47.93
C SER A 20 -40.86 5.17 47.99
N GLU A 21 -40.00 4.50 47.23
CA GLU A 21 -38.84 5.08 46.55
C GLU A 21 -38.13 3.98 45.75
N THR A 22 -38.72 3.62 44.59
CA THR A 22 -38.00 2.83 43.59
C THR A 22 -37.22 3.79 42.70
N THR A 23 -35.93 3.90 42.99
CA THR A 23 -34.92 4.58 42.19
C THR A 23 -34.80 3.95 40.80
N VAL A 24 -34.94 4.76 39.76
CA VAL A 24 -34.64 4.40 38.36
C VAL A 24 -33.13 4.57 38.11
N PRO A 25 -32.43 3.59 37.54
CA PRO A 25 -31.26 3.87 36.72
C PRO A 25 -31.65 3.74 35.24
N ALA A 26 -31.64 4.90 34.60
CA ALA A 26 -31.78 5.07 33.16
C ALA A 26 -30.86 4.11 32.38
N THR A 27 -31.43 3.48 31.35
CA THR A 27 -30.75 2.78 30.28
C THR A 27 -29.62 3.64 29.73
N ARG A 28 -28.39 3.38 30.17
CA ARG A 28 -27.21 3.98 29.55
C ARG A 28 -26.90 3.16 28.31
N THR A 29 -27.63 3.42 27.22
CA THR A 29 -27.20 3.07 25.87
C THR A 29 -25.82 3.68 25.72
N ALA A 30 -24.77 2.86 25.85
CA ALA A 30 -23.42 3.27 25.53
C ALA A 30 -23.44 3.63 24.05
N ALA A 31 -23.61 4.93 23.78
CA ALA A 31 -23.44 5.50 22.47
C ALA A 31 -22.07 5.03 21.99
N SER A 32 -22.11 4.15 20.99
CA SER A 32 -20.97 3.81 20.17
C SER A 32 -20.37 5.13 19.72
N ALA A 33 -19.29 5.54 20.39
CA ALA A 33 -18.47 6.64 19.96
C ALA A 33 -17.83 6.14 18.66
N ALA A 34 -18.56 6.32 17.56
CA ALA A 34 -18.01 6.32 16.24
C ALA A 34 -16.93 7.40 16.28
N ALA A 35 -15.68 6.95 16.51
CA ALA A 35 -14.51 7.77 16.27
C ALA A 35 -14.74 8.45 14.91
N PRO A 36 -14.49 9.76 14.77
CA PRO A 36 -14.62 10.38 13.47
C PRO A 36 -13.65 9.62 12.57
N VAL A 37 -14.20 8.78 11.68
CA VAL A 37 -13.48 8.33 10.52
C VAL A 37 -13.32 9.62 9.75
N ILE A 38 -12.23 10.34 10.03
CA ILE A 38 -11.84 11.49 9.25
C ILE A 38 -11.62 10.89 7.87
N ALA A 39 -12.67 10.96 7.05
CA ALA A 39 -12.59 10.71 5.63
C ALA A 39 -11.64 11.79 5.16
N GLU A 40 -10.35 11.46 5.12
CA GLU A 40 -9.29 12.29 4.57
C GLU A 40 -9.76 12.61 3.16
N SER A 41 -10.31 13.81 3.01
CA SER A 41 -10.87 14.28 1.76
C SER A 41 -9.69 14.36 0.81
N SER A 42 -9.54 13.33 -0.02
CA SER A 42 -8.44 13.28 -0.97
C SER A 42 -8.63 14.47 -1.88
N THR A 43 -7.81 15.51 -1.69
CA THR A 43 -7.94 16.75 -2.47
C THR A 43 -7.92 16.39 -3.96
N PRO A 44 -8.62 17.13 -4.83
CA PRO A 44 -8.61 16.87 -6.27
C PRO A 44 -7.18 16.73 -6.85
N ARG A 45 -6.20 17.42 -6.24
CA ARG A 45 -4.77 17.31 -6.53
C ARG A 45 -4.20 15.92 -6.22
N GLY A 46 -4.55 15.30 -5.10
CA GLY A 46 -4.12 13.94 -4.73
C GLY A 46 -4.66 12.86 -5.68
N ARG A 47 -5.92 12.98 -6.12
CA ARG A 47 -6.49 12.06 -7.11
C ARG A 47 -5.79 12.15 -8.47
N ARG A 48 -5.53 13.37 -8.95
CA ARG A 48 -4.79 13.60 -10.22
C ARG A 48 -3.37 13.05 -10.17
N ALA A 49 -2.65 13.28 -9.06
CA ALA A 49 -1.29 12.75 -8.88
C ALA A 49 -1.26 11.20 -8.90
N ARG A 50 -2.24 10.54 -8.26
CA ARG A 50 -2.37 9.08 -8.31
C ARG A 50 -2.61 8.56 -9.73
N ILE A 51 -3.49 9.22 -10.49
CA ILE A 51 -3.77 8.85 -11.89
C ILE A 51 -2.51 9.02 -12.74
N ALA A 52 -1.85 10.18 -12.67
CA ALA A 52 -0.63 10.44 -13.42
C ALA A 52 0.46 9.40 -13.12
N LEU A 53 0.66 9.06 -11.84
CA LEU A 53 1.63 8.05 -11.44
C LEU A 53 1.25 6.64 -11.92
N ARG A 54 -0.05 6.32 -11.97
CA ARG A 54 -0.53 5.04 -12.51
C ARG A 54 -0.33 4.99 -14.03
N THR A 55 -0.63 6.06 -14.75
CA THR A 55 -0.37 6.16 -16.19
C THR A 55 1.12 5.98 -16.49
N LEU A 56 1.99 6.72 -15.79
CA LEU A 56 3.44 6.60 -15.95
C LEU A 56 3.93 5.17 -15.69
N GLN A 57 3.40 4.50 -14.67
CA GLN A 57 3.73 3.10 -14.40
C GLN A 57 3.30 2.16 -15.51
N VAL A 58 2.08 2.30 -16.03
CA VAL A 58 1.60 1.45 -17.11
C VAL A 58 2.47 1.65 -18.35
N VAL A 59 2.80 2.90 -18.68
CA VAL A 59 3.69 3.22 -19.80
C VAL A 59 5.07 2.57 -19.63
N LEU A 60 5.69 2.72 -18.45
CA LEU A 60 7.00 2.09 -18.18
C LEU A 60 6.93 0.56 -18.20
N ALA A 61 5.88 -0.03 -17.63
CA ALA A 61 5.69 -1.47 -17.64
C ALA A 61 5.57 -1.98 -19.09
N LEU A 62 4.76 -1.32 -19.92
CA LEU A 62 4.67 -1.67 -21.34
C LEU A 62 6.03 -1.50 -22.05
N PHE A 63 6.76 -0.43 -21.77
CA PHE A 63 8.08 -0.21 -22.34
C PHE A 63 9.04 -1.36 -21.98
N TYR A 64 9.15 -1.72 -20.70
CA TYR A 64 10.03 -2.81 -20.27
C TYR A 64 9.61 -4.16 -20.83
N VAL A 65 8.31 -4.47 -20.86
CA VAL A 65 7.82 -5.77 -21.34
C VAL A 65 7.91 -5.88 -22.85
N ILE A 66 7.46 -4.88 -23.59
CA ILE A 66 7.28 -4.95 -25.04
C ILE A 66 8.49 -4.39 -25.79
N ALA A 67 8.95 -3.19 -25.45
CA ALA A 67 10.05 -2.56 -26.18
C ALA A 67 11.41 -3.11 -25.78
N SER A 68 11.57 -3.52 -24.51
CA SER A 68 12.88 -3.94 -23.99
C SER A 68 13.04 -5.46 -23.89
N ALA A 69 12.14 -6.16 -23.19
CA ALA A 69 12.28 -7.58 -22.89
C ALA A 69 11.92 -8.45 -24.10
N LEU A 70 10.82 -8.16 -24.80
CA LEU A 70 10.34 -8.99 -25.90
C LEU A 70 11.40 -9.21 -27.00
N PRO A 71 12.11 -8.20 -27.54
CA PRO A 71 13.15 -8.42 -28.54
C PRO A 71 14.29 -9.31 -28.02
N LYS A 72 14.65 -9.21 -26.74
CA LYS A 72 15.69 -10.04 -26.12
C LYS A 72 15.22 -11.49 -25.98
N LEU A 73 13.97 -11.70 -25.58
CA LEU A 73 13.42 -13.05 -25.34
C LEU A 73 13.09 -13.82 -26.61
N ILE A 74 12.80 -13.12 -27.72
CA ILE A 74 12.63 -13.76 -29.03
C ILE A 74 13.95 -13.86 -29.80
N ALA A 75 15.08 -13.45 -29.20
CA ALA A 75 16.39 -13.36 -29.84
C ALA A 75 16.36 -12.57 -31.16
N HIS A 76 15.68 -11.44 -31.17
CA HIS A 76 15.65 -10.57 -32.33
C HIS A 76 17.06 -10.03 -32.62
N PRO A 77 17.52 -9.98 -33.89
CA PRO A 77 18.88 -9.55 -34.24
C PRO A 77 19.26 -8.19 -33.66
N SER A 78 18.31 -7.24 -33.63
CA SER A 78 18.51 -5.90 -33.06
C SER A 78 18.92 -5.90 -31.58
N ALA A 79 18.60 -6.96 -30.82
CA ALA A 79 19.05 -7.14 -29.46
C ALA A 79 20.29 -8.03 -29.38
N ALA A 80 20.30 -9.15 -30.13
CA ALA A 80 21.36 -10.15 -30.08
C ALA A 80 22.74 -9.58 -30.45
N GLU A 81 22.80 -8.75 -31.50
CA GLU A 81 24.06 -8.14 -31.95
C GLU A 81 24.75 -7.30 -30.87
N GLY A 82 23.98 -6.62 -30.02
CA GLY A 82 24.53 -5.86 -28.90
C GLY A 82 25.18 -6.77 -27.86
N PHE A 83 24.52 -7.86 -27.49
CA PHE A 83 25.03 -8.83 -26.51
C PHE A 83 26.21 -9.66 -27.03
N ASP A 84 26.25 -9.92 -28.33
CA ASP A 84 27.38 -10.58 -28.97
C ASP A 84 28.62 -9.68 -29.00
N LYS A 85 28.46 -8.38 -29.31
CA LYS A 85 29.55 -7.39 -29.23
C LYS A 85 30.16 -7.29 -27.83
N MET A 86 29.33 -7.41 -26.79
CA MET A 86 29.78 -7.41 -25.40
C MET A 86 30.47 -8.71 -24.96
N GLY A 87 30.36 -9.79 -25.76
CA GLY A 87 30.84 -11.13 -25.40
C GLY A 87 29.95 -11.86 -24.39
N TRP A 88 28.74 -11.35 -24.11
CA TRP A 88 27.79 -11.95 -23.16
C TRP A 88 26.88 -12.99 -23.83
N GLY A 89 26.73 -12.88 -25.15
CA GLY A 89 25.96 -13.80 -25.97
C GLY A 89 24.49 -13.91 -25.57
N SER A 90 23.87 -15.00 -26.01
CA SER A 90 22.46 -15.28 -25.78
C SER A 90 22.11 -15.46 -24.30
N ALA A 91 23.02 -16.01 -23.49
CA ALA A 91 22.81 -16.21 -22.05
C ALA A 91 22.62 -14.86 -21.32
N GLY A 92 23.48 -13.87 -21.58
CA GLY A 92 23.33 -12.53 -21.04
C GLY A 92 22.07 -11.84 -21.54
N MET A 93 21.77 -11.96 -22.84
CA MET A 93 20.56 -11.41 -23.45
C MET A 93 19.28 -11.92 -22.78
N TYR A 94 19.13 -13.24 -22.66
CA TYR A 94 17.95 -13.83 -22.04
C TYR A 94 17.85 -13.50 -20.55
N THR A 95 18.98 -13.49 -19.83
CA THR A 95 19.00 -13.11 -18.41
C THR A 95 18.47 -11.70 -18.20
N ILE A 96 18.99 -10.71 -18.95
CA ILE A 96 18.50 -9.33 -18.87
C ILE A 96 17.04 -9.24 -19.34
N GLY A 97 16.68 -9.92 -20.42
CA GLY A 97 15.29 -9.95 -20.91
C GLY A 97 14.30 -10.48 -19.86
N VAL A 98 14.63 -11.56 -19.15
CA VAL A 98 13.80 -12.10 -18.07
C VAL A 98 13.70 -11.14 -16.90
N LEU A 99 14.81 -10.50 -16.50
CA LEU A 99 14.81 -9.54 -15.39
C LEU A 99 13.98 -8.29 -15.73
N GLU A 100 14.06 -7.78 -16.95
CA GLU A 100 13.25 -6.66 -17.44
C GLU A 100 11.76 -7.02 -17.51
N LEU A 101 11.44 -8.22 -18.01
CA LEU A 101 10.07 -8.73 -18.04
C LEU A 101 9.49 -8.85 -16.62
N ALA A 102 10.23 -9.49 -15.71
CA ALA A 102 9.82 -9.65 -14.33
C ALA A 102 9.63 -8.30 -13.63
N GLY A 103 10.56 -7.36 -13.81
CA GLY A 103 10.45 -6.01 -13.27
C GLY A 103 9.26 -5.23 -13.84
N GLY A 104 9.05 -5.30 -15.16
CA GLY A 104 7.92 -4.67 -15.84
C GLY A 104 6.56 -5.20 -15.36
N ILE A 105 6.42 -6.52 -15.17
CA ILE A 105 5.23 -7.13 -14.60
C ILE A 105 5.07 -6.72 -13.12
N ALA A 106 6.15 -6.75 -12.34
CA ALA A 106 6.12 -6.39 -10.92
C ALA A 106 5.75 -4.92 -10.68
N LEU A 107 6.03 -4.01 -11.62
CA LEU A 107 5.57 -2.61 -11.56
C LEU A 107 4.04 -2.49 -11.55
N LEU A 108 3.31 -3.46 -12.12
CA LEU A 108 1.85 -3.44 -12.15
C LEU A 108 1.21 -3.90 -10.83
N ILE A 109 1.96 -4.66 -10.02
CA ILE A 109 1.52 -5.26 -8.75
C ILE A 109 1.74 -4.26 -7.59
N PRO A 110 0.69 -3.70 -6.95
CA PRO A 110 0.78 -2.62 -5.96
C PRO A 110 1.78 -2.84 -4.80
N VAL A 111 1.91 -4.09 -4.36
CA VAL A 111 2.78 -4.45 -3.24
C VAL A 111 4.26 -4.48 -3.65
N LEU A 112 4.56 -4.89 -4.88
CA LEU A 112 5.93 -5.06 -5.38
C LEU A 112 6.50 -3.81 -6.06
N GLN A 113 5.70 -2.78 -6.29
CA GLN A 113 6.08 -1.65 -7.14
C GLN A 113 7.36 -0.94 -6.71
N SER A 114 7.55 -0.76 -5.40
CA SER A 114 8.75 -0.09 -4.88
C SER A 114 10.00 -0.93 -5.13
N VAL A 115 9.90 -2.25 -4.91
CA VAL A 115 11.00 -3.19 -5.12
C VAL A 115 11.32 -3.30 -6.61
N ALA A 116 10.29 -3.43 -7.45
CA ALA A 116 10.42 -3.47 -8.90
C ALA A 116 11.08 -2.21 -9.47
N ALA A 117 10.65 -1.03 -9.01
CA ALA A 117 11.22 0.23 -9.46
C ALA A 117 12.70 0.37 -9.07
N VAL A 118 13.09 -0.07 -7.87
CA VAL A 118 14.50 -0.09 -7.44
C VAL A 118 15.31 -1.09 -8.27
N ALA A 119 14.80 -2.31 -8.47
CA ALA A 119 15.48 -3.33 -9.26
C ALA A 119 15.69 -2.89 -10.72
N LEU A 120 14.65 -2.36 -11.37
CA LEU A 120 14.74 -1.82 -12.73
C LEU A 120 15.68 -0.60 -12.79
N SER A 121 15.71 0.25 -11.76
CA SER A 121 16.69 1.34 -11.69
C SER A 121 18.12 0.80 -11.65
N GLY A 122 18.36 -0.26 -10.87
CA GLY A 122 19.66 -0.95 -10.83
C GLY A 122 20.06 -1.52 -12.20
N LEU A 123 19.12 -2.15 -12.91
CA LEU A 123 19.36 -2.60 -14.29
C LEU A 123 19.72 -1.44 -15.22
N MET A 124 19.04 -0.30 -15.12
CA MET A 124 19.36 0.87 -15.94
C MET A 124 20.73 1.46 -15.61
N VAL A 125 21.15 1.43 -14.35
CA VAL A 125 22.52 1.81 -13.98
C VAL A 125 23.54 0.87 -14.63
N GLY A 126 23.29 -0.44 -14.60
CA GLY A 126 24.11 -1.43 -15.31
C GLY A 126 24.18 -1.16 -16.81
N ALA A 127 23.02 -0.89 -17.43
CA ALA A 127 22.92 -0.56 -18.85
C ALA A 127 23.70 0.72 -19.20
N PHE A 128 23.63 1.74 -18.36
CA PHE A 128 24.41 2.97 -18.53
C PHE A 128 25.92 2.71 -18.50
N VAL A 129 26.41 1.92 -17.53
CA VAL A 129 27.83 1.55 -17.45
C VAL A 129 28.27 0.77 -18.68
N VAL A 130 27.47 -0.20 -19.13
CA VAL A 130 27.71 -0.94 -20.37
C VAL A 130 27.81 0.01 -21.57
N GLN A 131 26.89 0.97 -21.66
CA GLN A 131 26.88 1.91 -22.77
C GLN A 131 28.15 2.78 -22.83
N LEU A 132 28.64 3.22 -21.66
CA LEU A 132 29.89 3.98 -21.57
C LEU A 132 31.13 3.14 -21.87
N THR A 133 31.11 1.84 -21.58
CA THR A 133 32.30 0.97 -21.65
C THR A 133 32.42 0.22 -22.97
N TYR A 134 31.31 -0.18 -23.58
CA TYR A 134 31.29 -1.00 -24.80
C TYR A 134 30.81 -0.25 -26.05
N PHE A 135 30.17 0.90 -25.89
CA PHE A 135 29.51 1.63 -26.99
C PHE A 135 29.85 3.13 -27.01
N ASP A 136 30.97 3.53 -26.39
CA ASP A 136 31.48 4.91 -26.37
C ASP A 136 30.43 5.98 -25.94
N GLY A 137 29.44 5.56 -25.14
CA GLY A 137 28.36 6.42 -24.67
C GLY A 137 27.23 6.69 -25.67
N GLU A 138 27.23 6.05 -26.85
CA GLU A 138 26.10 6.11 -27.79
C GLU A 138 24.80 5.75 -27.05
N ASN A 139 23.69 6.47 -27.15
CA ASN A 139 22.44 6.13 -26.44
C ASN A 139 22.50 6.11 -24.89
N ALA A 140 23.57 6.58 -24.24
CA ALA A 140 23.68 6.60 -22.77
C ALA A 140 22.63 7.50 -22.08
N ALA A 141 22.00 8.40 -22.83
CA ALA A 141 20.88 9.22 -22.37
C ALA A 141 19.61 8.39 -22.06
N THR A 142 19.37 7.30 -22.79
CA THR A 142 18.17 6.47 -22.64
C THR A 142 18.02 5.88 -21.24
N PRO A 143 19.00 5.17 -20.65
CA PRO A 143 18.89 4.65 -19.30
C PRO A 143 18.75 5.77 -18.26
N LEU A 144 19.41 6.92 -18.43
CA LEU A 144 19.25 8.07 -17.53
C LEU A 144 17.83 8.61 -17.52
N ILE A 145 17.22 8.77 -18.70
CA ILE A 145 15.84 9.23 -18.84
C ILE A 145 14.86 8.27 -18.16
N LEU A 146 15.13 6.96 -18.18
CA LEU A 146 14.27 5.96 -17.53
C LEU A 146 14.50 5.85 -16.01
N ILE A 147 15.71 6.11 -15.51
CA ILE A 147 16.00 6.13 -14.07
C ILE A 147 15.17 7.21 -13.36
N VAL A 148 15.02 8.39 -13.94
CA VAL A 148 14.28 9.51 -13.33
C VAL A 148 12.83 9.14 -12.95
N PRO A 149 11.97 8.66 -13.87
CA PRO A 149 10.60 8.28 -13.55
C PRO A 149 10.53 7.03 -12.66
N LEU A 150 11.46 6.07 -12.80
CA LEU A 150 11.52 4.91 -11.89
C LEU A 150 11.84 5.33 -10.46
N ALA A 151 12.81 6.23 -10.27
CA ALA A 151 13.16 6.77 -8.96
C ALA A 151 12.00 7.57 -8.35
N LEU A 152 11.29 8.37 -9.15
CA LEU A 152 10.07 9.06 -8.74
C LEU A 152 8.99 8.07 -8.27
N ILE A 153 8.76 6.99 -9.01
CA ILE A 153 7.81 5.94 -8.63
C ILE A 153 8.23 5.27 -7.32
N ALA A 154 9.50 4.88 -7.21
CA ALA A 154 10.05 4.25 -6.01
C ALA A 154 9.84 5.15 -4.79
N TRP A 155 10.15 6.44 -4.91
CA TRP A 155 10.00 7.41 -3.83
C TRP A 155 8.54 7.66 -3.45
N ALA A 156 7.66 7.88 -4.42
CA ALA A 156 6.24 8.15 -4.19
C ALA A 156 5.51 6.95 -3.56
N ARG A 157 5.82 5.72 -4.01
CA ARG A 157 5.20 4.50 -3.46
C ARG A 157 5.77 4.10 -2.11
N ARG A 158 7.05 4.36 -1.83
CA ARG A 158 7.66 4.02 -0.53
C ARG A 158 6.93 4.69 0.64
N ARG A 159 6.46 5.93 0.44
CA ARG A 159 5.64 6.66 1.42
C ARG A 159 4.28 5.99 1.63
N HIS A 160 3.57 5.69 0.54
CA HIS A 160 2.24 5.08 0.60
C HIS A 160 2.24 3.66 1.18
N ASN A 161 3.23 2.84 0.84
CA ASN A 161 3.35 1.47 1.36
C ASN A 161 3.70 1.45 2.85
N ALA A 162 4.51 2.41 3.32
CA ALA A 162 4.81 2.54 4.75
C ALA A 162 3.55 2.85 5.57
N ASP A 163 2.64 3.66 5.04
CA ASP A 163 1.37 3.98 5.70
C ASP A 163 0.44 2.76 5.75
N LEU A 164 0.33 2.00 4.65
CA LEU A 164 -0.44 0.75 4.62
C LEU A 164 0.10 -0.29 5.63
N LEU A 165 1.43 -0.46 5.71
CA LEU A 165 2.05 -1.38 6.66
C LEU A 165 1.82 -0.95 8.12
N ARG A 166 1.84 0.35 8.40
CA ARG A 166 1.53 0.90 9.73
C ARG A 166 0.08 0.65 10.13
N LEU A 167 -0.86 0.75 9.18
CA LEU A 167 -2.28 0.46 9.44
C LEU A 167 -2.52 -1.02 9.74
N VAL A 168 -1.85 -1.93 9.02
CA VAL A 168 -1.92 -3.38 9.30
C VAL A 168 -1.32 -3.71 10.66
N ARG A 169 -0.14 -3.15 10.99
CA ARG A 169 0.52 -3.36 12.30
C ARG A 169 -0.24 -2.82 13.49
N ARG A 170 -1.12 -1.82 13.31
CA ARG A 170 -1.95 -1.27 14.38
C ARG A 170 -3.20 -2.10 14.66
N ARG A 171 -3.52 -3.07 13.79
CA ARG A 171 -4.74 -3.91 13.87
C ARG A 171 -4.46 -5.35 14.31
N ALA A 172 -3.18 -5.72 14.47
CA ALA A 172 -2.70 -6.97 15.04
C ALA A 172 -2.23 -6.74 16.47
#